data_AF-A0A225V375-F1
#
_entry.id   AF-A0A225V375-F1
#
_cell.length_a   1.000
_cell.length_b   1.000
_cell.length_c   1.000
_cell.angle_alpha   90.00
_cell.angle_beta   90.00
_cell.angle_gamma   90.00
#
_symmetry.space_group_name_H-M   'P 1'
#
loop_
_entity.id
_entity.type
_entity.pdbx_description
1 polymer ?
#
loop_
_entity_poly.entity_id
_entity_poly.type
_entity_poly.pdbx_seq_one_letter_code
_entity_poly.pdbx_strand_id
1 'polypeptide(L)'
;MQLMLQARAHDPSDSDVQVVLGVLYNVSKDYDAAVESFKAATDSRSDEYALWNKIGATLANSARSSEAIPAYHRALELKPRYARGWLNLGISHANLGNYEEATKCYLQALSLNNRADHIWSYLRICFTCMERFDLVKVADTKDIARFQMSTSVMSPFDRLRELEKKRFHEERKGQVPVMDAETLRELCLDNDGYETPELNDSLYAHFRGFQRIEGLEAYFNLKALWLESNGLSRIENLDHLVNLRCLYLSKNLIEKVENLCTLRELNTLDLSENRIQTLAGLAQLPNLLSLNASRNQLTTSADLEELAQCPLLNNIDISHNSIDDPEVLTVLKKIPMLKALRITGNPVVSTTRSFRKTYIAALPQL
;
A
#
# COMPACT_ATOMS: atom_id res chain seq x y z
N MET A 1 33.04 19.02 22.15
CA MET A 1 33.35 18.95 20.71
C MET A 1 34.59 18.09 20.43
N GLN A 2 35.80 18.45 20.90
CA GLN A 2 37.04 17.69 20.61
C GLN A 2 36.98 16.18 20.92
N LEU A 3 36.43 15.79 22.08
CA LEU A 3 36.26 14.38 22.45
C LEU A 3 35.40 13.61 21.42
N MET A 4 34.32 14.21 20.94
CA MET A 4 33.40 13.58 19.98
C MET A 4 34.00 13.52 18.57
N LEU A 5 34.84 14.49 18.20
CA LEU A 5 35.58 14.45 16.94
C LEU A 5 36.63 13.34 16.92
N GLN A 6 37.31 13.09 18.05
CA GLN A 6 38.21 11.96 18.22
C GLN A 6 37.45 10.63 18.14
N ALA A 7 36.30 10.52 18.82
CA ALA A 7 35.44 9.34 18.74
C ALA A 7 34.98 9.04 17.30
N ARG A 8 34.52 10.07 16.56
CA ARG A 8 34.14 9.95 15.14
C ARG A 8 35.30 9.51 14.24
N ALA A 9 36.54 9.88 14.56
CA ALA A 9 37.70 9.45 13.79
C ALA A 9 38.03 7.95 13.99
N HIS A 10 37.66 7.38 15.14
CA HIS A 10 37.80 5.96 15.42
C HIS A 10 36.67 5.13 14.79
N ASP A 11 35.42 5.61 14.89
CA ASP A 11 34.27 5.00 14.23
C ASP A 11 33.35 6.10 13.63
N PRO A 12 33.44 6.34 12.31
CA PRO A 12 32.59 7.32 11.64
C PRO A 12 31.11 6.93 11.58
N SER A 13 30.79 5.64 11.76
CA SER A 13 29.44 5.09 11.62
C SER A 13 28.67 5.01 12.94
N ASP A 14 29.32 5.30 14.07
CA ASP A 14 28.70 5.32 15.39
C ASP A 14 27.58 6.39 15.44
N SER A 15 26.34 5.92 15.45
CA SER A 15 25.16 6.80 15.46
C SER A 15 25.06 7.66 16.71
N ASP A 16 25.45 7.17 17.88
CA ASP A 16 25.36 7.94 19.11
C ASP A 16 26.35 9.11 19.09
N VAL A 17 27.57 8.87 18.61
CA VAL A 17 28.57 9.93 18.40
C VAL A 17 28.06 10.96 17.39
N GLN A 18 27.46 10.51 16.29
CA GLN A 18 26.91 11.41 15.25
C GLN A 18 25.73 12.24 15.77
N VAL A 19 24.84 11.68 16.59
CA VAL A 19 23.75 12.43 17.23
C VAL A 19 24.30 13.50 18.17
N VAL A 20 25.27 13.15 19.01
CA VAL A 20 25.87 14.11 19.95
C VAL A 20 26.59 15.22 19.20
N LEU A 21 27.35 14.90 18.15
CA LEU A 21 27.97 15.90 17.28
C LEU A 21 26.95 16.82 16.63
N GLY A 22 25.86 16.26 16.08
CA GLY A 22 24.78 17.05 15.49
C GLY A 22 24.18 18.06 16.47
N VAL A 23 23.96 17.66 17.73
CA VAL A 23 23.49 18.57 18.79
C VAL A 23 24.53 19.66 19.10
N LEU A 24 25.81 19.30 19.21
CA LEU A 24 26.88 20.27 19.51
C LEU A 24 27.08 21.30 18.39
N TYR A 25 27.02 20.86 17.12
CA TYR A 25 27.07 21.73 15.96
C TYR A 25 25.87 22.68 15.91
N ASN A 26 24.66 22.17 16.19
CA ASN A 26 23.45 22.99 16.23
C ASN A 26 23.52 24.05 17.36
N VAL A 27 24.06 23.72 18.53
CA VAL A 27 24.32 24.71 19.61
C VAL A 27 25.35 25.75 19.18
N SER A 28 26.35 25.35 18.39
CA SER A 28 27.38 26.23 17.84
C SER A 28 26.90 27.02 16.61
N LYS A 29 25.64 26.84 16.18
CA LYS A 29 25.04 27.40 14.97
C LYS A 29 25.71 26.99 13.66
N ASP A 30 26.50 25.93 13.69
CA ASP A 30 27.02 25.28 12.49
C ASP A 30 25.96 24.29 11.98
N TYR A 31 24.94 24.83 11.30
CA TYR A 31 23.76 24.07 10.93
C TYR A 31 24.05 23.03 9.85
N ASP A 32 24.99 23.30 8.94
CA ASP A 32 25.36 22.35 7.89
C ASP A 32 26.03 21.11 8.48
N ALA A 33 27.05 21.30 9.33
CA ALA A 33 27.70 20.18 10.02
C ALA A 33 26.73 19.43 10.95
N ALA A 34 25.75 20.13 11.53
CA ALA A 34 24.71 19.51 12.34
C ALA A 34 23.79 18.60 11.51
N VAL A 35 23.32 19.08 10.35
CA VAL A 35 22.48 18.30 9.43
C VAL A 35 23.25 17.08 8.90
N GLU A 36 24.52 17.24 8.51
CA GLU A 36 25.36 16.13 8.06
C GLU A 36 25.51 15.06 9.14
N SER A 37 25.79 15.47 10.38
CA SER A 37 25.94 14.53 11.50
C SER A 37 24.62 13.81 11.80
N PHE A 38 23.48 14.51 11.79
CA PHE A 38 22.19 13.86 11.98
C PHE A 38 21.81 12.93 10.81
N LYS A 39 22.14 13.27 9.56
CA LYS A 39 21.93 12.38 8.41
C LYS A 39 22.78 11.11 8.51
N ALA A 40 24.06 11.23 8.88
CA ALA A 40 24.91 10.06 9.12
C ALA A 40 24.33 9.14 10.21
N ALA A 41 23.71 9.71 11.25
CA ALA A 41 23.03 8.90 12.27
C ALA A 41 21.81 8.13 11.72
N THR A 42 21.13 8.64 10.67
CA THR A 42 19.97 7.96 10.07
C THR A 42 20.35 6.71 9.26
N ASP A 43 21.61 6.55 8.86
CA ASP A 43 22.06 5.39 8.09
C ASP A 43 21.93 4.07 8.88
N SER A 44 22.08 4.13 10.21
CA SER A 44 21.90 2.99 11.12
C SER A 44 20.60 3.01 11.93
N ARG A 45 19.90 4.16 11.98
CA ARG A 45 18.66 4.37 12.76
C ARG A 45 17.55 5.04 11.94
N SER A 46 17.26 4.47 10.76
CA SER A 46 16.33 5.08 9.79
C SER A 46 14.87 5.13 10.25
N ASP A 47 14.51 4.36 11.27
CA ASP A 47 13.20 4.28 11.92
C ASP A 47 13.04 5.21 13.14
N GLU A 48 14.09 5.94 13.54
CA GLU A 48 14.02 6.86 14.67
C GLU A 48 13.44 8.22 14.27
N TYR A 49 12.13 8.38 14.43
CA TYR A 49 11.42 9.64 14.10
C TYR A 49 12.02 10.90 14.73
N ALA A 50 12.67 10.78 15.89
CA ALA A 50 13.28 11.90 16.61
C ALA A 50 14.47 12.49 15.85
N LEU A 51 15.23 11.67 15.11
CA LEU A 51 16.35 12.12 14.27
C LEU A 51 15.85 12.94 13.08
N TRP A 52 14.83 12.43 12.40
CA TRP A 52 14.18 13.14 11.30
C TRP A 52 13.61 14.50 11.74
N ASN A 53 12.98 14.56 12.91
CA ASN A 53 12.55 15.84 13.47
C ASN A 53 13.72 16.78 13.84
N LYS A 54 14.86 16.25 14.31
CA LYS A 54 16.07 17.07 14.56
C LYS A 54 16.65 17.63 13.27
N ILE A 55 16.69 16.84 12.20
CA ILE A 55 17.12 17.30 10.87
C ILE A 55 16.22 18.44 10.40
N GLY A 56 14.90 18.24 10.42
CA GLY A 56 13.93 19.28 10.05
C GLY A 56 14.07 20.55 10.90
N ALA A 57 14.22 20.41 12.22
CA ALA A 57 14.38 21.55 13.12
C ALA A 57 15.67 22.33 12.86
N THR A 58 16.76 21.62 12.58
CA THR A 58 18.06 22.23 12.27
C THR A 58 17.98 23.01 10.95
N LEU A 59 17.36 22.42 9.92
CA LEU A 59 17.13 23.07 8.64
C LEU A 59 16.24 24.32 8.78
N ALA A 60 15.12 24.21 9.50
CA ALA A 60 14.24 25.35 9.75
C ALA A 60 14.93 26.50 10.52
N ASN A 61 15.75 26.17 11.52
CA ASN A 61 16.53 27.16 12.27
C ASN A 61 17.61 27.86 11.42
N SER A 62 18.07 27.20 10.36
CA SER A 62 19.00 27.77 9.37
C SER A 62 18.29 28.54 8.24
N ALA A 63 17.02 28.90 8.43
CA ALA A 63 16.14 29.54 7.45
C ALA A 63 15.84 28.70 6.18
N ARG A 64 16.21 27.42 6.17
CA ARG A 64 15.98 26.46 5.08
C ARG A 64 14.68 25.69 5.31
N SER A 65 13.58 26.41 5.50
CA SER A 65 12.28 25.81 5.84
C SER A 65 11.72 24.88 4.74
N SER A 66 12.05 25.13 3.46
CA SER A 66 11.67 24.27 2.34
C SER A 66 12.34 22.90 2.42
N GLU A 67 13.63 22.85 2.75
CA GLU A 67 14.39 21.61 2.91
C GLU A 67 14.02 20.84 4.18
N ALA A 68 13.43 21.51 5.17
CA ALA A 68 13.00 20.89 6.42
C ALA A 68 11.75 20.01 6.25
N ILE A 69 10.86 20.36 5.32
CA ILE A 69 9.55 19.73 5.11
C ILE A 69 9.66 18.20 4.90
N PRO A 70 10.50 17.68 3.99
CA PRO A 70 10.66 16.24 3.80
C PRO A 70 11.08 15.50 5.07
N ALA A 71 11.97 16.08 5.88
CA ALA A 71 12.41 15.47 7.12
C ALA A 71 11.29 15.40 8.17
N TYR A 72 10.42 16.42 8.24
CA TYR A 72 9.24 16.35 9.11
C TYR A 72 8.19 15.36 8.63
N HIS A 73 7.95 15.26 7.32
CA HIS A 73 7.08 14.21 6.78
C HIS A 73 7.59 12.83 7.14
N ARG A 74 8.90 12.57 6.97
CA ARG A 74 9.49 11.29 7.36
C ARG A 74 9.33 11.00 8.86
N ALA A 75 9.49 12.02 9.71
CA ALA A 75 9.24 11.87 11.15
C ALA A 75 7.77 11.52 11.46
N LEU A 76 6.83 12.09 10.72
CA LEU A 76 5.39 11.87 10.90
C LEU A 76 4.91 10.56 10.27
N GLU A 77 5.54 10.06 9.21
CA GLU A 77 5.33 8.70 8.68
C GLU A 77 5.68 7.66 9.75
N LEU A 78 6.82 7.82 10.42
CA LEU A 78 7.29 6.92 11.47
C LEU A 78 6.47 7.07 12.76
N LYS A 79 5.99 8.28 13.07
CA LYS A 79 5.15 8.55 14.24
C LYS A 79 4.03 9.56 13.95
N PRO A 80 2.89 9.11 13.42
CA PRO A 80 1.78 9.99 13.02
C PRO A 80 1.18 10.83 14.15
N ARG A 81 1.25 10.35 15.40
CA ARG A 81 0.71 11.02 16.58
C ARG A 81 1.77 11.87 17.33
N TYR A 82 2.76 12.39 16.62
CA TYR A 82 3.81 13.24 17.20
C TYR A 82 3.45 14.73 17.12
N ALA A 83 2.78 15.25 18.16
CA ALA A 83 2.29 16.64 18.19
C ALA A 83 3.37 17.70 17.90
N ARG A 84 4.62 17.50 18.37
CA ARG A 84 5.72 18.42 18.10
C ARG A 84 6.16 18.41 16.63
N GLY A 85 6.11 17.25 15.97
CA GLY A 85 6.42 17.14 14.54
C GLY A 85 5.42 17.94 13.69
N TRP A 86 4.12 17.79 13.99
CA TRP A 86 3.07 18.59 13.35
C TRP A 86 3.25 20.09 13.59
N LEU A 87 3.55 20.51 14.82
CA LEU A 87 3.83 21.92 15.11
C LEU A 87 5.02 22.46 14.32
N ASN A 88 6.14 21.72 14.29
CA ASN A 88 7.35 22.12 13.59
C ASN A 88 7.16 22.19 12.05
N LEU A 89 6.40 21.24 11.49
CA LEU A 89 5.99 21.27 10.09
C LEU A 89 5.14 22.52 9.80
N GLY A 90 4.17 22.82 10.67
CA GLY A 90 3.33 24.02 10.55
C GLY A 90 4.13 25.33 10.58
N ILE A 91 5.12 25.43 11.49
CA ILE A 91 6.04 26.59 11.55
C ILE A 91 6.82 26.73 10.24
N SER A 92 7.28 25.61 9.67
CA SER A 92 8.06 25.62 8.42
C SER A 92 7.20 26.05 7.23
N HIS A 93 5.94 25.61 7.15
CA HIS A 93 4.98 26.13 6.16
C HIS A 93 4.70 27.62 6.36
N ALA A 94 4.50 28.08 7.59
CA ALA A 94 4.25 29.49 7.88
C ALA A 94 5.44 30.38 7.48
N ASN A 95 6.67 29.93 7.73
CA ASN A 95 7.90 30.63 7.30
C ASN A 95 8.00 30.78 5.77
N LEU A 96 7.38 29.88 5.01
CA LEU A 96 7.31 29.92 3.55
C LEU A 96 6.10 30.70 3.03
N GLY A 97 5.27 31.27 3.91
CA GLY A 97 4.01 31.93 3.54
C GLY A 97 2.88 30.96 3.19
N ASN A 98 3.07 29.66 3.38
CA ASN A 98 2.07 28.62 3.13
C ASN A 98 1.12 28.50 4.34
N TYR A 99 0.42 29.60 4.66
CA TYR A 99 -0.39 29.73 5.88
C TYR A 99 -1.50 28.70 5.98
N GLU A 100 -2.03 28.22 4.86
CA GLU A 100 -3.14 27.25 4.90
C GLU A 100 -2.66 25.86 5.33
N GLU A 101 -1.57 25.38 4.76
CA GLU A 101 -0.94 24.12 5.21
C GLU A 101 -0.40 24.24 6.64
N ALA A 102 0.07 25.44 7.02
CA ALA A 102 0.45 25.72 8.42
C ALA A 102 -0.74 25.54 9.37
N THR A 103 -1.92 26.09 9.02
CA THR A 103 -3.10 25.96 9.89
C THR A 103 -3.59 24.52 10.03
N LYS A 104 -3.54 23.69 8.98
CA LYS A 104 -3.79 22.24 9.12
C LYS A 104 -2.87 21.60 10.14
N CYS A 105 -1.56 21.85 10.01
CA CYS A 105 -0.54 21.27 10.87
C CYS A 105 -0.75 21.69 12.34
N TYR A 106 -1.11 22.96 12.57
CA TYR A 106 -1.42 23.47 13.90
C TYR A 106 -2.70 22.87 14.49
N LEU A 107 -3.76 22.73 13.70
CA LEU A 107 -4.98 22.07 14.15
C LEU A 107 -4.73 20.59 14.48
N GLN A 108 -3.93 19.90 13.68
CA GLN A 108 -3.53 18.52 13.97
C GLN A 108 -2.64 18.43 15.22
N ALA A 109 -1.74 19.38 15.44
CA ALA A 109 -0.96 19.44 16.68
C ALA A 109 -1.84 19.67 17.92
N LEU A 110 -2.87 20.52 17.82
CA LEU A 110 -3.84 20.78 18.88
C LEU A 110 -4.80 19.60 19.12
N SER A 111 -5.16 18.84 18.08
CA SER A 111 -5.99 17.64 18.23
C SER A 111 -5.25 16.55 19.03
N LEU A 112 -3.93 16.49 18.89
CA LEU A 112 -3.05 15.59 19.64
C LEU A 112 -2.68 16.13 21.03
N ASN A 113 -2.59 17.45 21.19
CA ASN A 113 -2.27 18.10 22.46
C ASN A 113 -3.03 19.43 22.63
N ASN A 114 -4.24 19.34 23.18
CA ASN A 114 -5.12 20.49 23.40
C ASN A 114 -4.64 21.48 24.47
N ARG A 115 -3.58 21.16 25.23
CA ARG A 115 -2.99 22.04 26.25
C ARG A 115 -1.92 22.98 25.70
N ALA A 116 -1.56 22.84 24.42
CA ALA A 116 -0.52 23.63 23.78
C ALA A 116 -1.01 25.04 23.41
N ASP A 117 -1.18 25.91 24.41
CA ASP A 117 -1.85 27.20 24.26
C ASP A 117 -1.20 28.13 23.22
N HIS A 118 0.12 28.08 23.12
CA HIS A 118 0.91 28.87 22.16
C HIS A 118 0.54 28.61 20.69
N ILE A 119 -0.02 27.44 20.35
CA ILE A 119 -0.39 27.09 18.98
C ILE A 119 -1.57 27.94 18.49
N TRP A 120 -2.47 28.36 19.39
CA TRP A 120 -3.57 29.26 19.06
C TRP A 120 -3.08 30.61 18.55
N SER A 121 -1.96 31.12 19.07
CA SER A 121 -1.33 32.34 18.57
C SER A 121 -0.84 32.16 17.12
N TYR A 122 -0.25 31.01 16.79
CA TYR A 122 0.18 30.73 15.42
C TYR A 122 -1.00 30.61 14.46
N LEU A 123 -2.11 29.98 14.89
CA LEU A 123 -3.36 29.94 14.12
C LEU A 123 -3.90 31.36 13.84
N ARG A 124 -3.95 32.22 14.87
CA ARG A 124 -4.41 33.61 14.71
C ARG A 124 -3.57 34.40 13.71
N ILE A 125 -2.24 34.24 13.77
CA ILE A 125 -1.33 34.87 12.81
C ILE A 125 -1.64 34.38 11.40
N CYS A 126 -1.72 33.06 11.20
CA CYS A 126 -2.00 32.50 9.87
C CYS A 126 -3.37 32.91 9.34
N PHE A 127 -4.43 32.86 10.16
CA PHE A 127 -5.76 33.31 9.74
C PHE A 127 -5.79 34.80 9.41
N THR A 128 -5.03 35.63 10.13
CA THR A 128 -4.88 37.06 9.82
C THR A 128 -4.16 37.26 8.48
N CYS A 129 -3.06 36.53 8.24
CA CYS A 129 -2.33 36.55 6.97
C CYS A 129 -3.16 36.06 5.78
N MET A 130 -4.16 35.20 6.03
CA MET A 130 -5.13 34.74 5.03
C MET A 130 -6.40 35.62 4.97
N GLU A 131 -6.47 36.72 5.71
CA GLU A 131 -7.64 37.61 5.82
C GLU A 131 -8.94 36.91 6.28
N ARG A 132 -8.79 35.75 6.96
CA ARG A 132 -9.88 34.93 7.51
C ARG A 132 -10.24 35.36 8.93
N PHE A 133 -10.73 36.59 9.07
CA PHE A 133 -11.11 37.16 10.37
C PHE A 133 -12.26 36.42 11.06
N ASP A 134 -13.07 35.69 10.29
CA ASP A 134 -14.05 34.75 10.82
C ASP A 134 -13.37 33.62 11.60
N LEU A 135 -12.30 33.03 11.06
CA LEU A 135 -11.53 31.98 11.72
C LEU A 135 -10.63 32.50 12.85
N VAL A 136 -10.20 33.77 12.80
CA VAL A 136 -9.53 34.41 13.95
C VAL A 136 -10.44 34.40 15.18
N LYS A 137 -11.73 34.76 15.01
CA LYS A 137 -12.71 34.72 16.10
C LYS A 137 -12.95 33.30 16.62
N VAL A 138 -12.91 32.30 15.74
CA VAL A 138 -13.01 30.88 16.15
C VAL A 138 -11.74 30.45 16.91
N ALA A 139 -10.55 30.90 16.49
CA ALA A 139 -9.31 30.60 17.19
C ALA A 139 -9.27 31.23 18.59
N ASP A 140 -9.86 32.41 18.77
CA ASP A 140 -9.98 33.08 20.07
C ASP A 140 -10.81 32.28 21.08
N THR A 141 -11.72 31.41 20.64
CA THR A 141 -12.48 30.54 21.56
C THR A 141 -11.67 29.35 22.06
N LYS A 142 -10.49 29.09 21.47
CA LYS A 142 -9.60 27.97 21.83
C LYS A 142 -10.30 26.61 21.87
N ASP A 143 -11.30 26.44 21.02
CA ASP A 143 -12.12 25.24 20.92
C ASP A 143 -11.90 24.61 19.54
N ILE A 144 -11.14 23.53 19.51
CA ILE A 144 -10.77 22.84 18.27
C ILE A 144 -11.99 22.24 17.55
N ALA A 145 -13.03 21.85 18.28
CA ALA A 145 -14.21 21.24 17.67
C ALA A 145 -14.93 22.19 16.71
N ARG A 146 -14.81 23.50 16.94
CA ARG A 146 -15.39 24.53 16.05
C ARG A 146 -14.74 24.60 14.68
N PHE A 147 -13.51 24.11 14.54
CA PHE A 147 -12.82 23.99 13.26
C PHE A 147 -13.27 22.74 12.48
N GLN A 148 -13.73 21.70 13.18
CA GLN A 148 -14.19 20.45 12.56
C GLN A 148 -15.62 20.55 12.00
N MET A 149 -16.46 21.46 12.51
CA MET A 149 -17.85 21.63 12.04
C MET A 149 -18.02 22.63 10.90
N SER A 150 -16.99 23.40 10.55
CA SER A 150 -17.07 24.30 9.41
C SER A 150 -16.45 23.64 8.18
N THR A 151 -17.26 23.43 7.13
CA THR A 151 -16.83 22.98 5.79
C THR A 151 -15.80 23.92 5.13
N SER A 152 -15.44 25.01 5.79
CA SER A 152 -14.49 26.02 5.36
C SER A 152 -13.04 25.80 5.84
N VAL A 153 -12.76 24.75 6.63
CA VAL A 153 -11.42 24.49 7.20
C VAL A 153 -10.65 23.38 6.47
N MET A 154 -11.23 22.82 5.42
CA MET A 154 -10.45 22.07 4.42
C MET A 154 -9.46 23.01 3.72
N SER A 155 -8.20 22.65 3.52
CA SER A 155 -7.26 23.55 2.80
C SER A 155 -7.62 23.69 1.32
N PRO A 156 -6.94 24.53 0.50
CA PRO A 156 -7.25 24.62 -0.90
C PRO A 156 -6.86 23.33 -1.57
N PHE A 157 -5.86 22.60 -1.06
CA PHE A 157 -5.47 21.31 -1.60
C PHE A 157 -6.50 20.24 -1.28
N ASP A 158 -7.07 20.22 -0.07
CA ASP A 158 -8.14 19.27 0.24
C ASP A 158 -9.43 19.63 -0.51
N ARG A 159 -9.72 20.93 -0.68
CA ARG A 159 -10.83 21.43 -1.49
C ARG A 159 -10.62 21.18 -2.98
N LEU A 160 -9.41 21.40 -3.49
CA LEU A 160 -9.03 21.14 -4.88
C LEU A 160 -9.09 19.64 -5.13
N ARG A 161 -8.56 18.81 -4.24
CA ARG A 161 -8.67 17.35 -4.33
C ARG A 161 -10.14 16.90 -4.31
N GLU A 162 -10.98 17.45 -3.44
CA GLU A 162 -12.42 17.18 -3.48
C GLU A 162 -13.10 17.63 -4.78
N LEU A 163 -12.71 18.79 -5.33
CA LEU A 163 -13.21 19.29 -6.60
C LEU A 163 -12.71 18.45 -7.78
N GLU A 164 -11.45 18.04 -7.77
CA GLU A 164 -10.82 17.14 -8.75
C GLU A 164 -11.48 15.78 -8.70
N LYS A 165 -11.70 15.22 -7.51
CA LYS A 165 -12.45 13.98 -7.31
C LYS A 165 -13.87 14.10 -7.84
N LYS A 166 -14.60 15.18 -7.52
CA LYS A 166 -15.94 15.41 -8.06
C LYS A 166 -15.93 15.53 -9.58
N ARG A 167 -15.00 16.30 -10.13
CA ARG A 167 -14.82 16.46 -11.59
C ARG A 167 -14.53 15.11 -12.25
N PHE A 168 -13.62 14.32 -11.70
CA PHE A 168 -13.29 12.98 -12.19
C PHE A 168 -14.53 12.07 -12.23
N HIS A 169 -15.32 12.04 -11.16
CA HIS A 169 -16.55 11.25 -11.10
C HIS A 169 -17.63 11.76 -12.07
N GLU A 170 -17.73 13.07 -12.28
CA GLU A 170 -18.66 13.68 -13.24
C GLU A 170 -18.25 13.40 -14.69
N GLU A 171 -16.97 13.55 -15.02
CA GLU A 171 -16.42 13.29 -16.36
C GLU A 171 -16.61 11.82 -16.76
N ARG A 172 -16.38 10.88 -15.84
CA ARG A 172 -16.53 9.44 -16.10
C ARG A 172 -17.95 8.92 -15.94
N LYS A 173 -18.90 9.76 -15.54
CA LYS A 173 -20.29 9.34 -15.33
C LYS A 173 -20.91 8.83 -16.64
N GLY A 174 -21.30 7.56 -16.64
CA GLY A 174 -21.91 6.91 -17.80
C GLY A 174 -20.90 6.44 -18.86
N GLN A 175 -19.60 6.58 -18.62
CA GLN A 175 -18.55 5.99 -19.45
C GLN A 175 -18.24 4.56 -18.99
N VAL A 176 -17.66 3.76 -19.89
CA VAL A 176 -17.17 2.42 -19.53
C VAL A 176 -15.95 2.59 -18.63
N PRO A 177 -15.87 1.89 -17.48
CA PRO A 177 -14.71 1.95 -16.59
C PRO A 177 -13.43 1.46 -17.28
N VAL A 178 -12.36 2.24 -17.15
CA VAL A 178 -11.03 1.96 -17.75
C VAL A 178 -9.98 1.98 -16.64
N MET A 179 -9.00 1.08 -16.70
CA MET A 179 -7.96 0.94 -15.68
C MET A 179 -6.72 1.79 -16.02
N ASP A 180 -6.91 3.10 -16.17
CA ASP A 180 -5.81 4.03 -16.49
C ASP A 180 -5.13 4.62 -15.25
N ALA A 181 -4.01 5.33 -15.45
CA ALA A 181 -3.20 5.90 -14.38
C ALA A 181 -4.00 6.80 -13.41
N GLU A 182 -4.95 7.58 -13.93
CA GLU A 182 -5.79 8.46 -13.12
C GLU A 182 -6.77 7.66 -12.26
N THR A 183 -7.44 6.67 -12.85
CA THR A 183 -8.35 5.77 -12.12
C THR A 183 -7.61 5.00 -11.05
N LEU A 184 -6.44 4.47 -11.36
CA LEU A 184 -5.61 3.72 -10.41
C LEU A 184 -5.14 4.61 -9.25
N ARG A 185 -4.76 5.86 -9.52
CA ARG A 185 -4.41 6.84 -8.49
C ARG A 185 -5.59 7.11 -7.55
N GLU A 186 -6.78 7.36 -8.10
CA GLU A 186 -7.99 7.56 -7.29
C GLU A 186 -8.34 6.32 -6.47
N LEU A 187 -8.19 5.12 -7.02
CA LEU A 187 -8.37 3.88 -6.27
C LEU A 187 -7.39 3.74 -5.11
N CYS A 188 -6.12 4.11 -5.29
CA CYS A 188 -5.15 4.11 -4.20
C CYS A 188 -5.59 5.08 -3.10
N LEU A 189 -5.94 6.32 -3.47
CA LEU A 189 -6.38 7.33 -2.51
C LEU A 189 -7.65 6.94 -1.75
N ASP A 190 -8.62 6.32 -2.43
CA ASP A 190 -9.86 5.83 -1.81
C ASP A 190 -9.64 4.71 -0.80
N ASN A 191 -8.49 4.03 -0.87
CA ASN A 191 -8.12 2.93 0.02
C ASN A 191 -6.93 3.30 0.94
N ASP A 192 -6.80 4.59 1.28
CA ASP A 192 -5.75 5.12 2.17
C ASP A 192 -4.30 4.83 1.68
N GLY A 193 -4.14 4.64 0.37
CA GLY A 193 -2.85 4.44 -0.30
C GLY A 193 -2.16 5.74 -0.72
N TYR A 194 -1.01 5.60 -1.39
CA TYR A 194 -0.20 6.71 -1.87
C TYR A 194 -0.59 7.13 -3.29
N GLU A 195 -0.46 8.41 -3.61
CA GLU A 195 -0.61 8.88 -5.01
C GLU A 195 0.49 8.35 -5.93
N THR A 196 1.67 8.12 -5.37
CA THR A 196 2.86 7.62 -6.08
C THR A 196 2.73 6.10 -6.24
N PRO A 197 2.54 5.57 -7.46
CA PRO A 197 2.28 4.15 -7.72
C PRO A 197 3.28 3.20 -7.04
N GLU A 198 4.57 3.55 -7.10
CA GLU A 198 5.69 2.74 -6.63
C GLU A 198 5.72 2.55 -5.11
N LEU A 199 4.99 3.38 -4.36
CA LEU A 199 4.90 3.30 -2.90
C LEU A 199 3.77 2.38 -2.42
N ASN A 200 2.86 2.00 -3.32
CA ASN A 200 1.75 1.12 -2.98
C ASN A 200 2.21 -0.34 -3.06
N ASP A 201 2.01 -1.09 -1.98
CA ASP A 201 2.23 -2.54 -1.96
C ASP A 201 0.94 -3.36 -2.13
N SER A 202 -0.21 -2.67 -2.12
CA SER A 202 -1.54 -3.25 -2.21
C SER A 202 -2.41 -2.37 -3.11
N LEU A 203 -3.15 -2.97 -4.06
CA LEU A 203 -4.06 -2.25 -4.95
C LEU A 203 -5.44 -2.91 -5.00
N TYR A 204 -6.46 -2.17 -4.54
CA TYR A 204 -7.85 -2.60 -4.51
C TYR A 204 -8.63 -2.08 -5.73
N ALA A 205 -8.64 -2.87 -6.79
CA ALA A 205 -9.31 -2.59 -8.05
C ALA A 205 -10.57 -3.44 -8.27
N HIS A 206 -11.18 -3.97 -7.21
CA HIS A 206 -12.37 -4.83 -7.27
C HIS A 206 -13.68 -4.05 -7.50
N PHE A 207 -14.71 -4.72 -8.02
CA PHE A 207 -16.07 -4.19 -8.20
C PHE A 207 -16.16 -2.90 -9.05
N ARG A 208 -15.24 -2.70 -9.99
CA ARG A 208 -15.21 -1.49 -10.84
C ARG A 208 -15.78 -1.68 -12.23
N GLY A 209 -15.92 -2.92 -12.69
CA GLY A 209 -16.41 -3.21 -14.04
C GLY A 209 -15.34 -3.03 -15.13
N PHE A 210 -14.06 -3.17 -14.78
CA PHE A 210 -12.96 -3.11 -15.74
C PHE A 210 -13.02 -4.27 -16.73
N GLN A 211 -13.01 -3.96 -18.03
CA GLN A 211 -13.05 -4.98 -19.08
C GLN A 211 -11.66 -5.53 -19.43
N ARG A 212 -10.61 -4.76 -19.11
CA ARG A 212 -9.20 -5.09 -19.37
C ARG A 212 -8.33 -4.68 -18.18
N ILE A 213 -7.21 -5.36 -18.03
CA ILE A 213 -6.15 -5.01 -17.08
C ILE A 213 -5.16 -4.11 -17.82
N GLU A 214 -4.91 -2.89 -17.35
CA GLU A 214 -3.93 -1.96 -17.95
C GLU A 214 -3.43 -0.96 -16.88
N GLY A 215 -2.45 -0.12 -17.23
CA GLY A 215 -1.97 0.98 -16.37
C GLY A 215 -1.12 0.56 -15.16
N LEU A 216 -0.73 -0.71 -15.08
CA LEU A 216 0.00 -1.29 -13.93
C LEU A 216 1.52 -1.18 -14.04
N GLU A 217 2.06 -0.57 -15.10
CA GLU A 217 3.51 -0.51 -15.38
C GLU A 217 4.31 0.17 -14.25
N ALA A 218 3.74 1.21 -13.63
CA ALA A 218 4.36 1.94 -12.52
C ALA A 218 4.19 1.23 -11.15
N TYR A 219 3.39 0.17 -11.06
CA TYR A 219 3.04 -0.51 -9.82
C TYR A 219 3.93 -1.73 -9.51
N PHE A 220 5.21 -1.70 -9.94
CA PHE A 220 6.14 -2.84 -9.86
C PHE A 220 6.46 -3.34 -8.43
N ASN A 221 6.14 -2.56 -7.39
CA ASN A 221 6.30 -2.93 -5.98
C ASN A 221 5.06 -3.60 -5.35
N LEU A 222 3.96 -3.76 -6.10
CA LEU A 222 2.76 -4.42 -5.59
C LEU A 222 3.05 -5.84 -5.12
N LYS A 223 2.56 -6.15 -3.91
CA LYS A 223 2.55 -7.48 -3.31
C LYS A 223 1.17 -8.11 -3.41
N ALA A 224 0.10 -7.32 -3.43
CA ALA A 224 -1.27 -7.82 -3.53
C ALA A 224 -2.13 -6.99 -4.48
N LEU A 225 -2.86 -7.69 -5.36
CA LEU A 225 -3.73 -7.09 -6.37
C LEU A 225 -5.12 -7.73 -6.31
N TRP A 226 -6.15 -6.91 -6.07
CA TRP A 226 -7.54 -7.33 -6.09
C TRP A 226 -8.24 -6.84 -7.35
N LEU A 227 -8.66 -7.77 -8.18
CA LEU A 227 -9.37 -7.56 -9.44
C LEU A 227 -10.71 -8.32 -9.50
N GLU A 228 -11.25 -8.69 -8.33
CA GLU A 228 -12.53 -9.39 -8.21
C GLU A 228 -13.68 -8.60 -8.88
N SER A 229 -14.59 -9.32 -9.56
CA SER A 229 -15.85 -8.76 -10.07
C SER A 229 -15.69 -7.55 -11.00
N ASN A 230 -14.80 -7.65 -11.99
CA ASN A 230 -14.60 -6.61 -13.01
C ASN A 230 -15.17 -6.98 -14.39
N GLY A 231 -15.39 -8.26 -14.67
CA GLY A 231 -15.81 -8.72 -15.99
C GLY A 231 -14.63 -8.93 -16.95
N LEU A 232 -13.43 -9.13 -16.39
CA LEU A 232 -12.21 -9.40 -17.15
C LEU A 232 -12.33 -10.71 -17.93
N SER A 233 -12.01 -10.70 -19.21
CA SER A 233 -12.05 -11.91 -20.06
C SER A 233 -10.69 -12.59 -20.22
N ARG A 234 -9.59 -11.89 -19.90
CA ARG A 234 -8.22 -12.36 -20.04
C ARG A 234 -7.35 -11.83 -18.91
N ILE A 235 -6.28 -12.57 -18.64
CA ILE A 235 -5.17 -12.13 -17.80
C ILE A 235 -4.15 -11.48 -18.74
N GLU A 236 -3.85 -10.21 -18.58
CA GLU A 236 -2.93 -9.46 -19.44
C GLU A 236 -2.24 -8.33 -18.64
N ASN A 237 -1.13 -7.81 -19.18
CA ASN A 237 -0.44 -6.62 -18.65
C ASN A 237 0.01 -6.72 -17.18
N LEU A 238 0.44 -7.91 -16.75
CA LEU A 238 0.99 -8.14 -15.41
C LEU A 238 2.52 -8.25 -15.39
N ASP A 239 3.19 -8.08 -16.53
CA ASP A 239 4.61 -8.38 -16.72
C ASP A 239 5.57 -7.60 -15.81
N HIS A 240 5.16 -6.41 -15.37
CA HIS A 240 5.94 -5.54 -14.49
C HIS A 240 5.77 -5.86 -13.00
N LEU A 241 4.79 -6.70 -12.62
CA LEU A 241 4.44 -6.98 -11.23
C LEU A 241 5.27 -8.14 -10.65
N VAL A 242 6.59 -8.10 -10.84
CA VAL A 242 7.51 -9.18 -10.49
C VAL A 242 7.54 -9.52 -8.99
N ASN A 243 7.12 -8.57 -8.15
CA ASN A 243 7.04 -8.72 -6.69
C ASN A 243 5.67 -9.19 -6.18
N LEU A 244 4.71 -9.43 -7.08
CA LEU A 244 3.34 -9.78 -6.71
C LEU A 244 3.28 -11.15 -6.02
N ARG A 245 2.65 -11.19 -4.85
CA ARG A 245 2.49 -12.39 -4.01
C ARG A 245 1.07 -12.93 -4.01
N CYS A 246 0.09 -12.04 -4.06
CA CYS A 246 -1.33 -12.37 -4.04
C CYS A 246 -2.05 -11.74 -5.23
N LEU A 247 -2.75 -12.57 -6.01
CA LEU A 247 -3.57 -12.14 -7.14
C LEU A 247 -4.98 -12.68 -7.00
N TYR A 248 -5.95 -11.79 -6.87
CA TYR A 248 -7.36 -12.13 -6.70
C TYR A 248 -8.15 -11.73 -7.95
N LEU A 249 -8.56 -12.72 -8.73
CA LEU A 249 -9.26 -12.59 -10.01
C LEU A 249 -10.66 -13.24 -9.97
N SER A 250 -11.22 -13.43 -8.79
CA SER A 250 -12.51 -14.11 -8.62
C SER A 250 -13.67 -13.37 -9.30
N LYS A 251 -14.70 -14.11 -9.71
CA LYS A 251 -15.93 -13.56 -10.32
C LYS A 251 -15.67 -12.71 -11.57
N ASN A 252 -14.81 -13.20 -12.46
CA ASN A 252 -14.56 -12.60 -13.76
C ASN A 252 -15.06 -13.54 -14.89
N LEU A 253 -14.67 -13.26 -16.12
CA LEU A 253 -15.06 -14.02 -17.31
C LEU A 253 -13.83 -14.70 -17.96
N ILE A 254 -12.80 -14.99 -17.17
CA ILE A 254 -11.52 -15.51 -17.65
C ILE A 254 -11.70 -16.95 -18.13
N GLU A 255 -11.21 -17.26 -19.33
CA GLU A 255 -11.30 -18.60 -19.93
C GLU A 255 -9.98 -19.37 -19.90
N LYS A 256 -8.84 -18.67 -19.81
CA LYS A 256 -7.49 -19.24 -19.88
C LYS A 256 -6.58 -18.68 -18.81
N VAL A 257 -5.70 -19.54 -18.29
CA VAL A 257 -4.61 -19.14 -17.41
C VAL A 257 -3.38 -18.83 -18.27
N GLU A 258 -3.08 -17.55 -18.44
CA GLU A 258 -2.00 -17.08 -19.32
C GLU A 258 -1.33 -15.83 -18.74
N ASN A 259 -0.15 -15.45 -19.28
CA ASN A 259 0.55 -14.21 -18.92
C ASN A 259 0.93 -14.07 -17.43
N LEU A 260 1.23 -15.20 -16.76
CA LEU A 260 1.66 -15.23 -15.35
C LEU A 260 3.16 -15.54 -15.17
N CYS A 261 3.91 -15.81 -16.24
CA CYS A 261 5.28 -16.36 -16.18
C CYS A 261 6.34 -15.43 -15.56
N THR A 262 6.05 -14.13 -15.54
CA THR A 262 6.87 -13.08 -14.92
C THR A 262 6.64 -12.96 -13.41
N LEU A 263 5.52 -13.48 -12.89
CA LEU A 263 5.10 -13.36 -11.49
C LEU A 263 5.78 -14.40 -10.60
N ARG A 264 7.11 -14.32 -10.50
CA ARG A 264 7.93 -15.34 -9.82
C ARG A 264 7.69 -15.42 -8.32
N GLU A 265 7.25 -14.33 -7.69
CA GLU A 265 6.93 -14.28 -6.25
C GLU A 265 5.49 -14.68 -5.92
N LEU A 266 4.66 -15.00 -6.93
CA LEU A 266 3.25 -15.27 -6.75
C LEU A 266 3.05 -16.58 -5.98
N ASN A 267 2.43 -16.49 -4.80
CA ASN A 267 2.19 -17.62 -3.93
C ASN A 267 0.70 -17.92 -3.72
N THR A 268 -0.17 -16.93 -3.88
CA THR A 268 -1.62 -17.07 -3.71
C THR A 268 -2.33 -16.58 -4.96
N LEU A 269 -3.09 -17.46 -5.59
CA LEU A 269 -3.86 -17.18 -6.80
C LEU A 269 -5.31 -17.61 -6.60
N ASP A 270 -6.22 -16.64 -6.71
CA ASP A 270 -7.66 -16.88 -6.70
C ASP A 270 -8.26 -16.63 -8.09
N LEU A 271 -8.69 -17.71 -8.73
CA LEU A 271 -9.35 -17.77 -10.03
C LEU A 271 -10.80 -18.28 -9.90
N SER A 272 -11.37 -18.27 -8.70
CA SER A 272 -12.71 -18.81 -8.48
C SER A 272 -13.79 -18.06 -9.26
N GLU A 273 -14.89 -18.74 -9.59
CA GLU A 273 -16.03 -18.12 -10.29
C GLU A 273 -15.63 -17.48 -11.64
N ASN A 274 -14.89 -18.22 -12.47
CA ASN A 274 -14.52 -17.84 -13.83
C ASN A 274 -15.04 -18.88 -14.85
N ARG A 275 -14.53 -18.87 -16.09
CA ARG A 275 -14.91 -19.79 -17.17
C ARG A 275 -13.73 -20.67 -17.60
N ILE A 276 -12.81 -20.95 -16.69
CA ILE A 276 -11.56 -21.64 -17.00
C ILE A 276 -11.83 -23.11 -17.27
N GLN A 277 -11.35 -23.60 -18.41
CA GLN A 277 -11.51 -24.99 -18.84
C GLN A 277 -10.26 -25.83 -18.58
N THR A 278 -9.09 -25.20 -18.45
CA THR A 278 -7.81 -25.88 -18.18
C THR A 278 -6.93 -25.00 -17.29
N LEU A 279 -6.18 -25.63 -16.39
CA LEU A 279 -5.19 -24.99 -15.53
C LEU A 279 -3.77 -25.00 -16.13
N ALA A 280 -3.66 -25.31 -17.43
CA ALA A 280 -2.43 -25.15 -18.18
C ALA A 280 -1.90 -23.70 -18.09
N GLY A 281 -0.59 -23.55 -17.92
CA GLY A 281 0.09 -22.28 -17.66
C GLY A 281 0.60 -22.13 -16.22
N LEU A 282 0.02 -22.83 -15.25
CA LEU A 282 0.43 -22.72 -13.84
C LEU A 282 1.79 -23.34 -13.52
N ALA A 283 2.27 -24.30 -14.33
CA ALA A 283 3.59 -24.90 -14.16
C ALA A 283 4.75 -23.88 -14.22
N GLN A 284 4.49 -22.69 -14.79
CA GLN A 284 5.47 -21.61 -14.91
C GLN A 284 5.67 -20.82 -13.61
N LEU A 285 4.85 -21.06 -12.57
CA LEU A 285 4.87 -20.35 -11.29
C LEU A 285 5.67 -21.15 -10.24
N PRO A 286 6.94 -20.81 -9.97
CA PRO A 286 7.79 -21.61 -9.10
C PRO A 286 7.37 -21.57 -7.62
N ASN A 287 6.71 -20.48 -7.20
CA ASN A 287 6.40 -20.19 -5.80
C ASN A 287 4.91 -20.33 -5.46
N LEU A 288 4.08 -20.85 -6.36
CA LEU A 288 2.64 -20.99 -6.12
C LEU A 288 2.38 -21.98 -4.97
N LEU A 289 1.77 -21.51 -3.89
CA LEU A 289 1.46 -22.29 -2.68
C LEU A 289 -0.03 -22.64 -2.59
N SER A 290 -0.89 -21.68 -2.90
CA SER A 290 -2.35 -21.77 -2.75
C SER A 290 -3.06 -21.37 -4.03
N LEU A 291 -3.92 -22.27 -4.52
CA LEU A 291 -4.75 -22.06 -5.70
C LEU A 291 -6.23 -22.26 -5.35
N ASN A 292 -7.05 -21.26 -5.64
CA ASN A 292 -8.49 -21.40 -5.68
C ASN A 292 -8.96 -21.33 -7.13
N ALA A 293 -9.40 -22.45 -7.68
CA ALA A 293 -10.01 -22.59 -9.01
C ALA A 293 -11.44 -23.16 -8.92
N SER A 294 -12.11 -22.94 -7.78
CA SER A 294 -13.49 -23.37 -7.60
C SER A 294 -14.46 -22.67 -8.54
N ARG A 295 -15.60 -23.30 -8.86
CA ARG A 295 -16.65 -22.71 -9.71
C ARG A 295 -16.12 -22.27 -11.09
N ASN A 296 -15.40 -23.17 -11.76
CA ASN A 296 -14.93 -23.02 -13.13
C ASN A 296 -15.54 -24.12 -14.02
N GLN A 297 -14.96 -24.36 -15.19
CA GLN A 297 -15.43 -25.32 -16.21
C GLN A 297 -14.45 -26.48 -16.43
N LEU A 298 -13.71 -26.89 -15.40
CA LEU A 298 -12.80 -28.04 -15.47
C LEU A 298 -13.62 -29.34 -15.60
N THR A 299 -13.19 -30.27 -16.47
CA THR A 299 -13.98 -31.46 -16.84
C THR A 299 -13.23 -32.78 -16.72
N THR A 300 -11.94 -32.80 -17.03
CA THR A 300 -11.14 -34.03 -17.11
C THR A 300 -9.85 -33.92 -16.32
N SER A 301 -9.17 -35.04 -16.07
CA SER A 301 -7.86 -35.05 -15.41
C SER A 301 -6.79 -34.28 -16.20
N ALA A 302 -6.91 -34.23 -17.54
CA ALA A 302 -6.01 -33.48 -18.41
C ALA A 302 -6.02 -31.97 -18.13
N ASP A 303 -7.15 -31.43 -17.66
CA ASP A 303 -7.29 -30.01 -17.31
C ASP A 303 -6.44 -29.63 -16.08
N LEU A 304 -5.93 -30.63 -15.34
CA LEU A 304 -5.15 -30.48 -14.11
C LEU A 304 -3.70 -30.97 -14.24
N GLU A 305 -3.30 -31.55 -15.38
CA GLU A 305 -2.02 -32.29 -15.50
C GLU A 305 -0.80 -31.44 -15.12
N GLU A 306 -0.81 -30.14 -15.46
CA GLU A 306 0.29 -29.22 -15.14
C GLU A 306 0.44 -28.92 -13.64
N LEU A 307 -0.58 -29.16 -12.81
CA LEU A 307 -0.46 -28.97 -11.36
C LEU A 307 0.61 -29.88 -10.76
N ALA A 308 0.87 -31.04 -11.37
CA ALA A 308 1.94 -31.96 -10.96
C ALA A 308 3.34 -31.36 -11.11
N GLN A 309 3.48 -30.31 -11.93
CA GLN A 309 4.74 -29.62 -12.19
C GLN A 309 4.94 -28.42 -11.25
N CYS A 310 3.94 -28.04 -10.44
CA CYS A 310 4.04 -26.95 -9.48
C CYS A 310 4.75 -27.44 -8.20
N PRO A 311 6.00 -27.02 -7.92
CA PRO A 311 6.84 -27.68 -6.93
C PRO A 311 6.39 -27.42 -5.48
N LEU A 312 5.78 -26.26 -5.21
CA LEU A 312 5.40 -25.83 -3.85
C LEU A 312 3.89 -25.83 -3.60
N LEU A 313 3.08 -26.16 -4.61
CA LEU A 313 1.62 -26.12 -4.52
C LEU A 313 1.12 -27.12 -3.48
N ASN A 314 0.44 -26.61 -2.46
CA ASN A 314 0.03 -27.41 -1.31
C ASN A 314 -1.44 -27.26 -0.91
N ASN A 315 -2.10 -26.15 -1.28
CA ASN A 315 -3.51 -25.94 -1.02
C ASN A 315 -4.27 -25.72 -2.33
N ILE A 316 -5.25 -26.58 -2.61
CA ILE A 316 -6.02 -26.56 -3.86
C ILE A 316 -7.51 -26.61 -3.56
N ASP A 317 -8.26 -25.62 -4.06
CA ASP A 317 -9.71 -25.67 -4.15
C ASP A 317 -10.14 -25.75 -5.62
N ILE A 318 -10.64 -26.90 -6.04
CA ILE A 318 -11.22 -27.17 -7.38
C ILE A 318 -12.70 -27.55 -7.25
N SER A 319 -13.35 -27.15 -6.16
CA SER A 319 -14.75 -27.46 -5.91
C SER A 319 -15.70 -26.86 -6.94
N HIS A 320 -16.86 -27.47 -7.10
CA HIS A 320 -17.93 -26.98 -7.98
C HIS A 320 -17.48 -26.73 -9.42
N ASN A 321 -16.68 -27.64 -9.97
CA ASN A 321 -16.39 -27.75 -11.40
C ASN A 321 -17.25 -28.89 -12.00
N SER A 322 -16.95 -29.28 -13.24
CA SER A 322 -17.65 -30.36 -13.96
C SER A 322 -16.76 -31.60 -14.12
N ILE A 323 -15.83 -31.83 -13.18
CA ILE A 323 -14.88 -32.95 -13.27
C ILE A 323 -15.61 -34.29 -13.08
N ASP A 324 -15.66 -35.11 -14.13
CA ASP A 324 -16.26 -36.47 -14.09
C ASP A 324 -15.25 -37.58 -14.42
N ASP A 325 -13.97 -37.23 -14.52
CA ASP A 325 -12.89 -38.16 -14.85
C ASP A 325 -12.35 -38.87 -13.59
N PRO A 326 -12.45 -40.20 -13.48
CA PRO A 326 -11.91 -40.97 -12.35
C PRO A 326 -10.39 -40.84 -12.18
N GLU A 327 -9.64 -40.53 -13.24
CA GLU A 327 -8.18 -40.40 -13.21
C GLU A 327 -7.70 -39.08 -12.55
N VAL A 328 -8.62 -38.19 -12.15
CA VAL A 328 -8.27 -36.94 -11.47
C VAL A 328 -7.41 -37.18 -10.22
N LEU A 329 -7.69 -38.24 -9.46
CA LEU A 329 -6.90 -38.58 -8.26
C LEU A 329 -5.48 -39.02 -8.61
N THR A 330 -5.27 -39.64 -9.78
CA THR A 330 -3.96 -40.04 -10.29
C THR A 330 -3.10 -38.81 -10.56
N VAL A 331 -3.68 -37.75 -11.14
CA VAL A 331 -3.00 -36.46 -11.38
C VAL A 331 -2.69 -35.76 -10.06
N LEU A 332 -3.69 -35.62 -9.19
CA LEU A 332 -3.53 -34.94 -7.89
C LEU A 332 -2.47 -35.61 -7.01
N LYS A 333 -2.32 -36.95 -7.10
CA LYS A 333 -1.29 -37.70 -6.39
C LYS A 333 0.14 -37.36 -6.84
N LYS A 334 0.33 -36.90 -8.08
CA LYS A 334 1.65 -36.50 -8.59
C LYS A 334 2.09 -35.13 -8.07
N ILE A 335 1.20 -34.34 -7.44
CA ILE A 335 1.53 -33.01 -6.92
C ILE A 335 2.43 -33.15 -5.68
N PRO A 336 3.69 -32.68 -5.72
CA PRO A 336 4.70 -33.06 -4.74
C PRO A 336 4.38 -32.65 -3.30
N MET A 337 3.81 -31.46 -3.10
CA MET A 337 3.64 -30.82 -1.79
C MET A 337 2.17 -30.72 -1.35
N LEU A 338 1.24 -31.45 -1.99
CA LEU A 338 -0.20 -31.36 -1.70
C LEU A 338 -0.51 -31.70 -0.23
N LYS A 339 -1.15 -30.77 0.48
CA LYS A 339 -1.54 -30.87 1.90
C LYS A 339 -3.01 -30.63 2.17
N ALA A 340 -3.69 -29.87 1.31
CA ALA A 340 -5.12 -29.59 1.42
C ALA A 340 -5.76 -29.58 0.03
N LEU A 341 -6.89 -30.29 -0.09
CA LEU A 341 -7.64 -30.42 -1.33
C LEU A 341 -9.14 -30.31 -1.05
N ARG A 342 -9.82 -29.41 -1.76
CA ARG A 342 -11.28 -29.38 -1.84
C ARG A 342 -11.73 -29.69 -3.27
N ILE A 343 -12.44 -30.81 -3.44
CA ILE A 343 -12.96 -31.30 -4.74
C ILE A 343 -14.50 -31.46 -4.74
N THR A 344 -15.18 -31.06 -3.67
CA THR A 344 -16.63 -31.21 -3.52
C THR A 344 -17.42 -30.56 -4.64
N GLY A 345 -18.59 -31.10 -4.98
CA GLY A 345 -19.45 -30.51 -6.02
C GLY A 345 -19.05 -30.81 -7.46
N ASN A 346 -18.07 -31.69 -7.68
CA ASN A 346 -17.75 -32.27 -8.98
C ASN A 346 -18.49 -33.60 -9.20
N PRO A 347 -18.95 -33.94 -10.42
CA PRO A 347 -19.58 -35.22 -10.74
C PRO A 347 -18.81 -36.45 -10.27
N VAL A 348 -17.47 -36.46 -10.42
CA VAL A 348 -16.60 -37.59 -10.00
C VAL A 348 -16.81 -37.99 -8.54
N VAL A 349 -17.20 -37.03 -7.67
CA VAL A 349 -17.42 -37.26 -6.24
C VAL A 349 -18.68 -38.10 -6.00
N SER A 350 -19.72 -37.93 -6.82
CA SER A 350 -20.98 -38.67 -6.72
C SER A 350 -21.02 -39.91 -7.60
N THR A 351 -20.36 -39.90 -8.77
CA THR A 351 -20.34 -41.03 -9.72
C THR A 351 -19.38 -42.14 -9.29
N THR A 352 -18.30 -41.80 -8.58
CA THR A 352 -17.35 -42.80 -8.08
C THR A 352 -17.88 -43.52 -6.84
N ARG A 353 -18.04 -44.85 -6.96
CA ARG A 353 -18.45 -45.69 -5.82
C ARG A 353 -17.47 -45.55 -4.66
N SER A 354 -18.00 -45.22 -3.48
CA SER A 354 -17.19 -45.02 -2.26
C SER A 354 -16.05 -43.99 -2.44
N PHE A 355 -16.30 -42.89 -3.17
CA PHE A 355 -15.29 -41.86 -3.47
C PHE A 355 -14.44 -41.46 -2.26
N ARG A 356 -15.03 -41.26 -1.08
CA ARG A 356 -14.28 -40.93 0.15
C ARG A 356 -13.21 -41.96 0.50
N LYS A 357 -13.50 -43.27 0.36
CA LYS A 357 -12.51 -44.33 0.62
C LYS A 357 -11.41 -44.32 -0.44
N THR A 358 -11.79 -44.19 -1.71
CA THR A 358 -10.84 -44.07 -2.84
C THR A 358 -9.92 -42.87 -2.67
N TYR A 359 -10.47 -41.72 -2.28
CA TYR A 359 -9.76 -40.48 -1.97
C TYR A 359 -8.71 -40.68 -0.88
N ILE A 360 -9.11 -41.22 0.29
CA ILE A 360 -8.19 -41.47 1.42
C ILE A 360 -7.08 -42.45 1.02
N ALA A 361 -7.42 -43.48 0.24
CA ALA A 361 -6.43 -44.47 -0.21
C ALA A 361 -5.45 -43.91 -1.26
N ALA A 362 -5.92 -43.03 -2.15
CA ALA A 362 -5.10 -42.44 -3.20
C ALA A 362 -4.17 -41.33 -2.68
N LEU A 363 -4.65 -40.55 -1.70
CA LEU A 363 -3.99 -39.38 -1.13
C LEU A 363 -3.89 -39.49 0.41
N PRO A 364 -3.13 -40.46 0.95
CA PRO A 364 -3.05 -40.71 2.39
C PRO A 364 -2.38 -39.58 3.19
N GLN A 365 -1.73 -38.63 2.51
CA GLN A 365 -1.08 -37.47 3.11
C GLN A 365 -2.06 -36.31 3.45
N LEU A 366 -3.34 -36.41 3.06
CA LEU A 366 -4.36 -35.36 3.20
C LEU A 366 -5.35 -35.57 4.33
#